data_AF-A0A7R9F102-F1
#
_entry.id   AF-A0A7R9F102-F1
#
_cell.length_a   1.000
_cell.length_b   1.000
_cell.length_c   1.000
_cell.angle_alpha   90.00
_cell.angle_beta   90.00
_cell.angle_gamma   90.00
#
_symmetry.space_group_name_H-M   'P 1'
#
loop_
_entity.id
_entity.type
_entity.pdbx_description
1 polymer ?
#
loop_
_entity_poly.entity_id
_entity_poly.type
_entity_poly.pdbx_seq_one_letter_code
_entity_poly.pdbx_strand_id
1 'polypeptide(L)'
;MKELREELHKLQPGRSTEGHDPLVLSDIWRTCNKIRAAIFRGGINLWDYYSPLDPQKNSLISESKFVSVLTGPLKGPVGLSDQEIAELADYFRVHDGRIFYTQFCQVIHDSGECY
;
A
#
# COMPACT_ATOMS: atom_id res chain seq x y z
N MET A 1 -7.48 15.55 -11.50
CA MET A 1 -7.68 14.12 -11.88
C MET A 1 -6.68 13.61 -12.92
N LYS A 2 -6.12 14.43 -13.83
CA LYS A 2 -5.07 13.99 -14.78
C LYS A 2 -3.70 13.78 -14.11
N GLU A 3 -3.27 14.72 -13.26
CA GLU A 3 -1.98 14.64 -12.54
C GLU A 3 -1.82 13.38 -11.67
N LEU A 4 -2.89 12.96 -10.98
CA LEU A 4 -2.87 11.76 -10.13
C LEU A 4 -2.64 10.45 -10.91
N ARG A 5 -3.06 10.40 -12.19
CA ARG A 5 -2.82 9.23 -13.05
C ARG A 5 -1.38 9.17 -13.55
N GLU A 6 -0.77 10.33 -13.79
CA GLU A 6 0.64 10.41 -14.18
C GLU A 6 1.59 10.08 -13.03
N GLU A 7 1.31 10.56 -11.82
CA GLU A 7 2.09 10.18 -10.61
C GLU A 7 1.97 8.69 -10.30
N LEU A 8 0.78 8.09 -10.49
CA LEU A 8 0.59 6.64 -10.33
C LEU A 8 1.42 5.81 -11.33
N HIS A 9 1.59 6.31 -12.56
CA HIS A 9 2.43 5.67 -13.58
C HIS A 9 3.93 5.78 -13.24
N LYS A 10 4.34 6.82 -12.51
CA LYS A 10 5.72 7.01 -12.04
C LYS A 10 6.07 6.12 -10.85
N LEU A 11 5.10 5.72 -10.04
CA LEU A 11 5.32 4.90 -8.84
C LEU A 11 5.65 3.43 -9.17
N GLN A 12 5.34 2.91 -10.37
CA GLN A 12 5.74 1.55 -10.78
C GLN A 12 6.36 1.52 -12.20
N PRO A 13 7.65 1.89 -12.35
CA PRO A 13 8.36 1.76 -13.62
C PRO A 13 8.78 0.29 -13.82
N GLY A 14 7.85 -0.59 -14.19
CA GLY A 14 8.22 -1.99 -14.50
C GLY A 14 7.10 -3.01 -14.62
N ARG A 15 5.88 -2.72 -14.15
CA ARG A 15 4.71 -3.57 -14.42
C ARG A 15 3.96 -2.99 -15.61
N SER A 16 3.87 -3.74 -16.70
CA SER A 16 3.04 -3.40 -17.86
C SER A 16 1.65 -3.02 -17.36
N THR A 17 1.22 -1.78 -17.61
CA THR A 17 -0.12 -1.26 -17.28
C THR A 17 -1.22 -1.87 -18.16
N GLU A 18 -1.00 -3.08 -18.64
CA GLU A 18 -1.92 -3.82 -19.48
C GLU A 18 -2.74 -4.77 -18.59
N GLY A 19 -3.84 -4.26 -18.03
CA GLY A 19 -4.89 -5.14 -17.50
C GLY A 19 -5.59 -4.72 -16.22
N HIS A 20 -5.12 -3.70 -15.49
CA HIS A 20 -5.87 -3.23 -14.32
C HIS A 20 -7.01 -2.31 -14.76
N ASP A 21 -8.24 -2.76 -14.55
CA ASP A 21 -9.44 -2.00 -14.83
C ASP A 21 -9.36 -0.62 -14.13
N PRO A 22 -9.68 0.49 -14.82
CA PRO A 22 -9.67 1.82 -14.23
C PRO A 22 -10.42 1.96 -12.90
N LEU A 23 -11.44 1.11 -12.69
CA LEU A 23 -12.21 1.05 -11.45
C LEU A 23 -11.35 0.50 -10.28
N VAL A 24 -10.58 -0.58 -10.52
CA VAL A 24 -9.69 -1.18 -9.51
C VAL A 24 -8.68 -0.18 -9.00
N LEU A 25 -8.04 0.59 -9.89
CA LEU A 25 -7.09 1.64 -9.48
C LEU A 25 -7.76 2.72 -8.60
N SER A 26 -9.03 3.03 -8.87
CA SER A 26 -9.77 3.99 -8.07
C SER A 26 -10.10 3.47 -6.66
N ASP A 27 -10.35 2.15 -6.54
CA ASP A 27 -10.65 1.50 -5.26
C ASP A 27 -9.39 1.29 -4.42
N ILE A 28 -8.25 0.96 -5.04
CA ILE A 28 -6.94 0.97 -4.36
C ILE A 28 -6.65 2.34 -3.75
N TRP A 29 -6.85 3.41 -4.52
CA TRP A 29 -6.63 4.77 -4.02
C TRP A 29 -7.55 5.13 -2.85
N ARG A 30 -8.83 4.75 -2.93
CA ARG A 30 -9.79 4.93 -1.84
C ARG A 30 -9.32 4.21 -0.59
N THR A 31 -8.81 3.00 -0.74
CA THR A 31 -8.27 2.18 0.34
C THR A 31 -7.01 2.82 0.94
N CYS A 32 -6.08 3.31 0.11
CA CYS A 32 -4.91 4.06 0.58
C CYS A 32 -5.30 5.32 1.37
N ASN A 33 -6.29 6.08 0.90
CA ASN A 33 -6.78 7.27 1.60
C ASN A 33 -7.42 6.92 2.96
N LYS A 34 -8.14 5.80 3.03
CA LYS A 34 -8.72 5.27 4.27
C LYS A 34 -7.64 4.90 5.28
N ILE A 35 -6.60 4.20 4.83
CA ILE A 35 -5.41 3.87 5.62
C ILE A 35 -4.72 5.14 6.13
N ARG A 36 -4.47 6.11 5.25
CA ARG A 36 -3.84 7.39 5.61
C ARG A 36 -4.62 8.15 6.68
N ALA A 37 -5.94 8.22 6.53
CA ALA A 37 -6.79 8.88 7.52
C ALA A 37 -6.73 8.20 8.90
N ALA A 38 -6.68 6.87 8.95
CA ALA A 38 -6.58 6.12 10.20
C ALA A 38 -5.20 6.29 10.86
N ILE A 39 -4.13 6.23 10.07
CA ILE A 39 -2.76 6.44 10.53
C ILE A 39 -2.58 7.85 11.10
N PHE A 40 -3.05 8.87 10.37
CA PHE A 40 -2.95 10.26 10.81
C PHE A 40 -3.70 10.49 12.13
N ARG A 41 -4.90 9.91 12.28
CA ARG A 41 -5.68 10.02 13.53
C ARG A 41 -5.05 9.25 14.69
N GLY A 42 -4.49 8.08 14.41
CA GLY A 42 -3.92 7.19 15.43
C GLY A 42 -2.47 7.46 15.78
N GLY A 43 -1.79 8.36 15.05
CA GLY A 43 -0.34 8.56 15.17
C GLY A 43 0.46 7.29 14.85
N ILE A 44 -0.05 6.45 13.94
CA ILE A 44 0.51 5.13 13.65
C ILE A 44 1.61 5.26 12.60
N ASN A 45 2.79 4.74 12.87
CA ASN A 45 3.84 4.69 11.87
C ASN A 45 3.95 3.28 11.26
N LEU A 46 3.59 3.13 9.97
CA LEU A 46 3.65 1.85 9.27
C LEU A 46 5.05 1.21 9.26
N TRP A 47 6.11 2.02 9.29
CA TRP A 47 7.49 1.55 9.29
C TRP A 47 7.78 0.67 10.52
N ASP A 48 7.17 0.97 11.67
CA ASP A 48 7.37 0.22 12.91
C ASP A 48 6.80 -1.20 12.84
N TYR A 49 5.81 -1.44 11.97
CA TYR A 49 5.22 -2.76 11.77
C TYR A 49 5.96 -3.58 10.73
N TYR A 50 6.43 -2.95 9.65
CA TYR A 50 7.03 -3.68 8.53
C TYR A 50 8.55 -3.79 8.60
N SER A 51 9.25 -2.81 9.19
CA SER A 51 10.72 -2.87 9.30
C SER A 51 11.23 -4.11 10.04
N PRO A 52 10.60 -4.59 11.13
CA PRO A 52 11.04 -5.83 11.79
C PRO A 52 10.79 -7.10 10.96
N LEU A 53 9.89 -7.05 9.98
CA LEU A 53 9.52 -8.19 9.13
C LEU A 53 10.47 -8.41 7.95
N ASP A 54 11.33 -7.41 7.68
CA ASP A 54 12.40 -7.40 6.68
C ASP A 54 13.78 -7.29 7.35
N PRO A 55 14.31 -8.38 7.93
CA PRO A 55 15.63 -8.36 8.56
C PRO A 55 16.77 -8.14 7.55
N GLN A 56 16.52 -8.37 6.26
CA GLN A 56 17.50 -8.20 5.19
C GLN A 56 17.54 -6.76 4.66
N LYS A 57 16.59 -5.90 5.07
CA LYS A 57 16.43 -4.51 4.61
C LYS A 57 16.38 -4.39 3.09
N ASN A 58 15.82 -5.40 2.43
CA ASN A 58 15.70 -5.45 0.97
C ASN A 58 14.38 -4.85 0.47
N SER A 59 13.60 -4.24 1.37
CA SER A 59 12.34 -3.55 1.07
C SER A 59 11.20 -4.47 0.63
N LEU A 60 11.39 -5.80 0.71
CA LEU A 60 10.44 -6.81 0.27
C LEU A 60 10.05 -7.72 1.42
N ILE A 61 8.75 -8.01 1.53
CA ILE A 61 8.21 -9.00 2.47
C ILE A 61 7.33 -10.01 1.73
N SER A 62 7.05 -11.15 2.36
CA SER A 62 6.04 -12.06 1.83
C SER A 62 4.65 -11.42 1.93
N GLU A 63 3.76 -11.78 1.02
CA GLU A 63 2.36 -11.36 1.06
C GLU A 63 1.68 -11.72 2.37
N SER A 64 1.92 -12.92 2.90
CA SER A 64 1.38 -13.34 4.19
C SER A 64 1.74 -12.36 5.32
N LYS A 65 3.00 -11.91 5.38
CA LYS A 65 3.47 -10.91 6.35
C LYS A 65 2.76 -9.57 6.15
N PHE A 66 2.59 -9.16 4.89
CA PHE A 66 1.88 -7.93 4.55
C PHE A 66 0.42 -7.95 5.04
N VAL A 67 -0.31 -9.01 4.69
CA VAL A 67 -1.70 -9.24 5.08
C VAL A 67 -1.84 -9.35 6.59
N SER A 68 -0.94 -10.03 7.28
CA SER A 68 -0.98 -10.17 8.75
C SER A 68 -0.91 -8.82 9.49
N VAL A 69 -0.16 -7.83 8.96
CA VAL A 69 -0.12 -6.48 9.57
C VAL A 69 -1.45 -5.75 9.38
N LEU A 70 -2.05 -5.85 8.18
CA LEU A 70 -3.34 -5.21 7.87
C LEU A 70 -4.52 -5.86 8.57
N THR A 71 -4.48 -7.19 8.75
CA THR A 71 -5.55 -7.97 9.41
C THR A 71 -5.37 -8.09 10.93
N GLY A 72 -4.18 -7.81 11.45
CA GLY A 72 -3.88 -7.81 12.87
C GLY A 72 -3.93 -6.39 13.46
N PRO A 73 -2.78 -5.77 13.74
CA PRO A 73 -2.71 -4.50 14.47
C PRO A 73 -3.43 -3.34 13.78
N LEU A 74 -3.51 -3.33 12.45
CA LEU A 74 -4.16 -2.24 11.71
C LEU A 74 -5.64 -2.51 11.41
N LYS A 75 -6.17 -3.71 11.67
CA LYS A 75 -7.56 -4.06 11.31
C LYS A 75 -8.57 -3.22 12.08
N GLY A 76 -8.36 -3.04 13.39
CA GLY A 76 -9.24 -2.22 14.23
C GLY A 76 -9.19 -0.73 13.86
N PRO A 77 -8.00 -0.10 13.84
CA PRO A 77 -7.87 1.33 13.53
C PRO A 77 -8.30 1.73 12.11
N VAL A 78 -8.05 0.87 11.11
CA VAL A 78 -8.32 1.20 9.70
C VAL A 78 -9.67 0.66 9.22
N GLY A 79 -10.10 -0.52 9.70
CA GLY A 79 -11.36 -1.15 9.29
C GLY A 79 -11.39 -1.58 7.83
N LEU A 80 -10.31 -2.18 7.33
CA LEU A 80 -10.26 -2.74 5.97
C LEU A 80 -11.01 -4.07 5.88
N SER A 81 -11.72 -4.28 4.77
CA SER A 81 -12.28 -5.56 4.37
C SER A 81 -11.20 -6.47 3.78
N ASP A 82 -11.44 -7.78 3.80
CA ASP A 82 -10.49 -8.75 3.26
C ASP A 82 -10.27 -8.57 1.73
N GLN A 83 -11.29 -8.08 1.02
CA GLN A 83 -11.21 -7.71 -0.40
C GLN A 83 -10.25 -6.54 -0.62
N GLU A 84 -10.43 -5.43 0.11
CA GLU A 84 -9.55 -4.25 0.05
C GLU A 84 -8.07 -4.64 0.30
N ILE A 85 -7.84 -5.56 1.25
CA ILE A 85 -6.49 -6.05 1.59
C ILE A 85 -5.91 -6.89 0.46
N ALA A 86 -6.70 -7.78 -0.15
CA ALA A 86 -6.26 -8.62 -1.26
C ALA A 86 -5.91 -7.78 -2.50
N GLU A 87 -6.73 -6.79 -2.84
CA GLU A 87 -6.48 -5.88 -3.96
C GLU A 87 -5.21 -5.04 -3.72
N LEU A 88 -5.03 -4.50 -2.51
CA LEU A 88 -3.80 -3.80 -2.14
C LEU A 88 -2.57 -4.70 -2.25
N ALA A 89 -2.66 -5.93 -1.72
CA ALA A 89 -1.56 -6.88 -1.74
C ALA A 89 -1.16 -7.20 -3.19
N ASP A 90 -2.13 -7.41 -4.07
CA ASP A 90 -1.87 -7.68 -5.49
C ASP A 90 -1.25 -6.48 -6.22
N TYR A 91 -1.71 -5.26 -5.90
CA TYR A 91 -1.20 -4.02 -6.49
C TYR A 91 0.29 -3.81 -6.18
N PHE A 92 0.70 -3.98 -4.92
CA PHE A 92 2.10 -3.82 -4.48
C PHE A 92 2.97 -5.09 -4.64
N ARG A 93 2.41 -6.17 -5.19
CA ARG A 93 3.14 -7.40 -5.46
C ARG A 93 4.16 -7.20 -6.60
N VAL A 94 5.36 -7.76 -6.45
CA VAL A 94 6.36 -7.82 -7.52
C VAL A 94 6.31 -9.17 -8.25
N HIS A 95 7.01 -9.31 -9.37
CA HIS A 95 7.01 -10.54 -10.18
C HIS A 95 7.35 -11.82 -9.40
N ASP A 96 8.18 -11.71 -8.37
CA ASP A 96 8.60 -12.82 -7.50
C ASP A 96 7.55 -13.18 -6.41
N GLY A 97 6.36 -12.57 -6.43
CA GLY A 97 5.28 -12.83 -5.47
C GLY A 97 5.44 -12.14 -4.11
N ARG A 98 6.59 -11.50 -3.86
CA ARG A 98 6.82 -10.64 -2.70
C ARG A 98 6.13 -9.28 -2.84
N ILE A 99 6.00 -8.54 -1.75
CA ILE A 99 5.36 -7.22 -1.69
C ILE A 99 6.40 -6.17 -1.34
N PHE A 100 6.40 -5.08 -2.11
CA PHE A 100 7.28 -3.93 -1.90
C PHE A 100 6.67 -2.97 -0.87
N TYR A 101 6.82 -3.32 0.41
CA TYR A 101 6.15 -2.63 1.51
C TYR A 101 6.65 -1.19 1.70
N THR A 102 7.89 -0.88 1.33
CA THR A 102 8.44 0.47 1.44
C THR A 102 7.72 1.44 0.52
N GLN A 103 7.42 1.03 -0.71
CA GLN A 103 6.61 1.81 -1.63
C GLN A 103 5.19 1.98 -1.09
N PHE A 104 4.58 0.94 -0.53
CA PHE A 104 3.28 1.09 0.15
C PHE A 104 3.36 2.13 1.28
N CYS A 105 4.34 2.00 2.18
CA CYS A 105 4.52 2.95 3.28
C CYS A 105 4.75 4.37 2.78
N GLN A 106 5.55 4.54 1.73
CA GLN A 106 5.75 5.83 1.06
C GLN A 106 4.44 6.36 0.50
N VAL A 107 3.67 5.61 -0.29
CA VAL A 107 2.38 6.08 -0.84
C VAL A 107 1.41 6.53 0.26
N ILE A 108 1.42 5.86 1.41
CA ILE A 108 0.58 6.24 2.54
C ILE A 108 1.09 7.47 3.28
N HIS A 109 2.39 7.54 3.57
CA HIS A 109 3.01 8.64 4.34
C HIS A 109 3.33 9.88 3.51
N ASP A 110 3.57 9.70 2.22
CA ASP A 110 3.67 10.76 1.20
C ASP A 110 2.24 11.27 0.95
N SER A 111 1.78 12.06 1.91
CA SER A 111 0.81 13.10 1.61
C SER A 111 1.55 14.08 0.72
N GLY A 112 1.48 13.89 -0.60
CA GLY A 112 2.03 14.84 -1.57
C GLY A 112 1.74 16.24 -1.06
N GLU A 113 2.80 16.95 -0.69
CA GLU A 113 2.71 18.21 0.00
C GLU A 113 1.87 19.16 -0.86
N CYS A 114 0.70 19.51 -0.37
CA CYS A 114 0.04 20.75 -0.73
C CYS A 114 0.10 21.64 0.51
N TYR A 115 1.24 22.32 0.66
CA TYR A 115 1.30 23.66 1.22
C TYR A 115 1.74 24.62 0.12
#